data_AF-A0A2V6NYG4-F1
#
_entry.id   AF-A0A2V6NYG4-F1
#
_cell.length_a   1.000
_cell.length_b   1.000
_cell.length_c   1.000
_cell.angle_alpha   90.00
_cell.angle_beta   90.00
_cell.angle_gamma   90.00
#
_symmetry.space_group_name_H-M   'P 1'
#
loop_
_entity.id
_entity.type
_entity.pdbx_description
1 polymer ?
#
loop_
_entity_poly.entity_id
_entity_poly.type
_entity_poly.pdbx_seq_one_letter_code
_entity_poly.pdbx_strand_id
1 'polypeptide(L)'
;MTMRSAKPSLRAIRLQARLILGAVAAITLTGCATLTSEHTDQLLVAHKDGYPIDLQRAAVLPDTFDSTVWNRVRASIDDYILRQEAVGRVPRLVVYVHGGLRTYQESLDYVARVLEAQKDSLFTQLASYHFLFVLWDSSLATSVLDDLVWLRFGESRATGPPSALFVTASRLAATGFLAPQSWYVQFGNAVDAVGVRDTKRWPWTECSLSQPDVDSNGSALVNAAAFAMLYPLRALTVPVIHAFGTPAWDTMKRRAELLLATEKAISLKEPLRHWRGAVRVLMDDLRAQMPHGRWHGADGRDHELRITLMGHSMGTLVLDRILDEYHDVRFEKIVYMAAAASIDDVRSAVIPYLVHHQATTFWSFSLSETREALEWGSLDMVDRGSLLVWIDHYFQRINAPGDRVFGRAKNLREYFTPPDQVPARFFLVKLKNGREDPRRHGEFSEPRMLDAVFRITDGASKTCTVTR
;
A
#
# COMPACT_ATOMS: atom_id res chain seq x y z
N MET A 1 -10.13 -3.65 -51.13
CA MET A 1 -10.18 -2.65 -50.04
C MET A 1 -8.81 -2.66 -49.35
N THR A 2 -7.89 -1.83 -49.80
CA THR A 2 -6.49 -1.82 -49.33
C THR A 2 -6.36 -0.90 -48.11
N MET A 3 -6.19 -1.48 -46.92
CA MET A 3 -5.89 -0.70 -45.71
C MET A 3 -4.52 -0.04 -45.86
N ARG A 4 -4.51 1.28 -46.09
CA ARG A 4 -3.30 2.10 -45.95
C ARG A 4 -2.97 2.24 -44.46
N SER A 5 -1.94 1.51 -44.03
CA SER A 5 -1.29 1.70 -42.72
C SER A 5 -0.82 3.15 -42.60
N ALA A 6 -1.49 3.96 -41.78
CA ALA A 6 -1.07 5.30 -41.44
C ALA A 6 0.22 5.23 -40.60
N LYS A 7 1.37 5.56 -41.22
CA LYS A 7 2.62 5.70 -40.48
C LYS A 7 2.52 6.95 -39.59
N PRO A 8 2.77 6.84 -38.27
CA PRO A 8 2.79 8.02 -37.41
C PRO A 8 3.85 9.00 -37.91
N SER A 9 3.48 10.29 -37.97
CA SER A 9 4.39 11.32 -38.47
C SER A 9 5.59 11.47 -37.53
N LEU A 10 6.79 11.65 -38.09
CA LEU A 10 8.04 11.90 -37.34
C LEU A 10 7.92 13.05 -36.32
N ARG A 11 6.98 13.99 -36.52
CA ARG A 11 6.69 15.09 -35.61
C ARG A 11 6.03 14.61 -34.31
N ALA A 12 5.10 13.65 -34.38
CA ALA A 12 4.43 13.09 -33.20
C ALA A 12 5.42 12.35 -32.30
N ILE A 13 6.34 11.58 -32.90
CA ILE A 13 7.40 10.86 -32.19
C ILE A 13 8.35 11.84 -31.47
N ARG A 14 8.75 12.92 -32.15
CA ARG A 14 9.64 13.96 -31.55
C ARG A 14 8.97 14.71 -30.40
N LEU A 15 7.68 14.99 -30.50
CA LEU A 15 6.94 15.67 -29.43
C LEU A 15 6.79 14.77 -28.20
N GLN A 16 6.44 13.49 -28.39
CA GLN A 16 6.39 12.50 -27.32
C GLN A 16 7.76 12.34 -26.63
N ALA A 17 8.84 12.22 -27.40
CA ALA A 17 10.20 12.12 -26.83
C ALA A 17 10.58 13.33 -25.97
N ARG A 18 10.24 14.56 -26.42
CA ARG A 18 10.51 15.79 -25.65
C ARG A 18 9.71 15.88 -24.36
N LEU A 19 8.43 15.50 -24.38
CA LEU A 19 7.58 15.46 -23.18
C LEU A 19 8.09 14.44 -22.17
N ILE A 20 8.52 13.26 -22.65
CA ILE A 20 9.09 12.21 -21.79
C ILE A 20 10.43 12.66 -21.19
N LEU A 21 11.34 13.23 -21.98
CA LEU A 21 12.62 13.76 -21.49
C LEU A 21 12.42 14.89 -20.47
N GLY A 22 11.46 15.78 -20.70
CA GLY A 22 11.10 16.83 -19.74
C GLY A 22 10.56 16.27 -18.42
N ALA A 23 9.70 15.25 -18.49
CA ALA A 23 9.19 14.55 -17.31
C ALA A 23 10.32 13.84 -16.54
N VAL A 24 11.21 13.13 -17.24
CA VAL A 24 12.36 12.45 -16.61
C VAL A 24 13.30 13.44 -15.92
N ALA A 25 13.61 14.58 -16.55
CA ALA A 25 14.47 15.61 -15.95
C ALA A 25 13.83 16.25 -14.69
N ALA A 26 12.52 16.53 -14.73
CA ALA A 26 11.80 17.06 -13.57
C ALA A 26 11.77 16.07 -12.39
N ILE A 27 11.70 14.76 -12.68
CA ILE A 27 11.71 13.70 -11.66
C ILE A 27 13.07 13.61 -10.94
N THR A 28 14.19 13.86 -11.63
CA THR A 28 15.53 13.70 -11.05
C THR A 28 15.93 14.76 -9.98
N LEU A 29 15.31 15.93 -9.97
CA LEU A 29 15.71 17.04 -9.07
C LEU A 29 15.09 16.97 -7.67
N THR A 30 14.17 16.04 -7.40
CA THR A 30 13.48 15.92 -6.09
C THR A 30 14.20 15.03 -5.07
N GLY A 31 15.36 14.46 -5.44
CA GLY A 31 16.02 13.38 -4.70
C GLY A 31 16.92 13.77 -3.53
N CYS A 32 17.29 15.04 -3.33
CA CYS A 32 18.35 15.42 -2.37
C CYS A 32 17.88 16.24 -1.17
N ALA A 33 16.57 16.43 -0.98
CA ALA A 33 16.07 17.19 0.17
C ALA A 33 16.19 16.37 1.47
N THR A 34 16.76 17.00 2.50
CA THR A 34 16.70 16.53 3.89
C THR A 34 15.25 16.32 4.28
N LEU A 35 14.96 15.20 4.93
CA LEU A 35 13.63 14.92 5.47
C LEU A 35 13.50 15.66 6.81
N THR A 36 12.35 16.27 7.07
CA THR A 36 12.07 16.94 8.35
C THR A 36 10.81 16.34 8.96
N SER A 37 10.89 16.01 10.25
CA SER A 37 9.74 15.59 11.05
C SER A 37 10.03 15.83 12.52
N GLU A 38 9.01 16.31 13.24
CA GLU A 38 9.07 16.48 14.69
C GLU A 38 8.82 15.16 15.44
N HIS A 39 8.36 14.12 14.74
CA HIS A 39 7.88 12.86 15.33
C HIS A 39 8.88 11.71 15.16
N THR A 40 10.17 11.98 15.36
CA THR A 40 11.24 10.99 15.13
C THR A 40 11.15 9.75 16.03
N ASP A 41 10.37 9.84 17.10
CA ASP A 41 10.09 8.81 18.09
C ASP A 41 8.94 7.87 17.68
N GLN A 42 8.28 8.12 16.54
CA GLN A 42 7.19 7.28 16.03
C GLN A 42 7.44 6.81 14.58
N LEU A 43 8.70 6.89 14.14
CA LEU A 43 9.08 6.69 12.75
C LEU A 43 10.22 5.68 12.59
N LEU A 44 10.02 4.75 11.67
CA LEU A 44 11.09 3.99 11.02
C LEU A 44 11.12 4.41 9.56
N VAL A 45 12.26 4.92 9.07
CA VAL A 45 12.43 5.24 7.65
C VAL A 45 13.40 4.24 7.02
N ALA A 46 12.97 3.62 5.93
CA ALA A 46 13.74 2.65 5.17
C ALA A 46 14.16 3.22 3.83
N HIS A 47 15.41 2.97 3.46
CA HIS A 47 15.92 3.24 2.13
C HIS A 47 15.18 2.39 1.09
N LYS A 48 15.26 2.79 -0.18
CA LYS A 48 14.75 2.00 -1.31
C LYS A 48 15.42 0.62 -1.48
N ASP A 49 16.56 0.41 -0.85
CA ASP A 49 17.23 -0.90 -0.79
C ASP A 49 16.92 -1.66 0.51
N GLY A 50 15.95 -1.20 1.28
CA GLY A 50 15.39 -1.90 2.42
C GLY A 50 16.03 -1.58 3.77
N TYR A 51 17.27 -1.11 3.83
CA TYR A 51 17.97 -0.83 5.09
C TYR A 51 17.50 0.47 5.78
N PRO A 52 17.65 0.61 7.11
CA PRO A 52 17.19 1.80 7.83
C PRO A 52 18.03 3.03 7.50
N ILE A 53 17.38 4.19 7.42
CA ILE A 53 18.01 5.51 7.21
C ILE A 53 17.50 6.50 8.25
N ASP A 54 18.30 7.52 8.54
CA ASP A 54 17.86 8.66 9.32
C ASP A 54 17.13 9.71 8.44
N LEU A 55 16.70 10.81 9.05
CA LEU A 55 16.04 11.90 8.33
C LEU A 55 16.99 12.69 7.40
N GLN A 56 18.29 12.56 7.56
CA GLN A 56 19.29 13.08 6.61
C GLN A 56 19.52 12.09 5.45
N ARG A 57 18.78 10.98 5.42
CA ARG A 57 18.93 9.85 4.49
C ARG A 57 20.29 9.16 4.60
N ALA A 58 20.99 9.36 5.71
CA ALA A 58 22.21 8.61 6.01
C ALA A 58 21.80 7.20 6.45
N ALA A 59 22.53 6.21 5.96
CA ALA A 59 22.30 4.83 6.31
C ALA A 59 22.61 4.59 7.79
N VAL A 60 21.66 4.00 8.51
CA VAL A 60 21.82 3.63 9.92
C VAL A 60 22.38 2.22 9.97
N LEU A 61 23.59 2.06 10.50
CA LEU A 61 24.21 0.74 10.64
C LEU A 61 23.48 -0.05 11.72
N PRO A 62 23.36 -1.39 11.60
CA PRO A 62 22.69 -2.23 12.61
C PRO A 62 23.18 -1.96 14.04
N ASP A 63 24.50 -1.88 14.25
CA ASP A 63 25.10 -1.65 15.58
C ASP A 63 24.79 -0.26 16.17
N THR A 64 24.36 0.67 15.32
CA THR A 64 23.96 2.03 15.70
C THR A 64 22.46 2.24 15.67
N PHE A 65 21.69 1.23 15.23
CA PHE A 65 20.24 1.34 15.11
C PHE A 65 19.59 1.62 16.45
N ASP A 66 20.09 0.97 17.51
CA ASP A 66 19.58 1.17 18.86
C ASP A 66 19.70 2.64 19.31
N SER A 67 20.91 3.20 19.27
CA SER A 67 21.17 4.58 19.70
C SER A 67 20.56 5.64 18.77
N THR A 68 20.41 5.33 17.49
CA THR A 68 19.94 6.30 16.48
C THR A 68 18.42 6.30 16.34
N VAL A 69 17.76 5.15 16.38
CA VAL A 69 16.33 5.02 16.07
C VAL A 69 15.59 4.41 17.26
N TRP A 70 15.94 3.17 17.64
CA TRP A 70 15.12 2.37 18.55
C TRP A 70 14.96 3.00 19.94
N ASN A 71 16.02 3.56 20.53
CA ASN A 71 15.94 4.15 21.87
C ASN A 71 14.88 5.25 21.99
N ARG A 72 14.71 6.07 20.94
CA ARG A 72 13.68 7.12 20.91
C ARG A 72 12.28 6.52 20.79
N VAL A 73 12.12 5.54 19.91
CA VAL A 73 10.86 4.82 19.71
C VAL A 73 10.43 4.10 20.98
N ARG A 74 11.34 3.33 21.57
CA ARG A 74 11.13 2.61 22.83
C ARG A 74 10.73 3.55 23.96
N ALA A 75 11.46 4.66 24.15
CA ALA A 75 11.14 5.63 25.20
C ALA A 75 9.75 6.26 25.03
N SER A 76 9.31 6.52 23.79
CA SER A 76 7.97 7.05 23.50
C SER A 76 6.88 6.02 23.79
N ILE A 77 7.13 4.74 23.48
CA ILE A 77 6.23 3.63 23.82
C ILE A 77 6.14 3.45 25.34
N ASP A 78 7.26 3.47 26.07
CA ASP A 78 7.30 3.38 27.53
C ASP A 78 6.45 4.48 28.18
N ASP A 79 6.66 5.73 27.77
CA ASP A 79 5.91 6.89 28.27
C ASP A 79 4.41 6.79 27.93
N TYR A 80 4.05 6.31 26.74
CA TYR A 80 2.66 6.02 26.40
C TYR A 80 2.03 4.93 27.26
N ILE A 81 2.75 3.82 27.51
CA ILE A 81 2.29 2.71 28.34
C ILE A 81 1.97 3.22 29.75
N LEU A 82 2.91 3.93 30.38
CA LEU A 82 2.73 4.45 31.73
C LEU A 82 1.54 5.41 31.83
N ARG A 83 1.32 6.26 30.80
CA ARG A 83 0.14 7.13 30.75
C ARG A 83 -1.18 6.38 30.65
N GLN A 84 -1.26 5.32 29.83
CA GLN A 84 -2.49 4.54 29.68
C GLN A 84 -2.80 3.75 30.96
N GLU A 85 -1.79 3.16 31.59
CA GLU A 85 -1.94 2.43 32.85
C GLU A 85 -2.41 3.37 33.98
N ALA A 86 -1.90 4.60 34.04
CA ALA A 86 -2.31 5.60 35.03
C ALA A 86 -3.81 5.96 34.95
N VAL A 87 -4.44 5.78 33.78
CA VAL A 87 -5.89 5.96 33.58
C VAL A 87 -6.67 4.64 33.51
N GLY A 88 -6.05 3.52 33.89
CA GLY A 88 -6.67 2.20 33.94
C GLY A 88 -7.00 1.61 32.56
N ARG A 89 -6.28 2.02 31.51
CA ARG A 89 -6.46 1.52 30.14
C ARG A 89 -5.31 0.62 29.74
N VAL A 90 -5.60 -0.41 28.94
CA VAL A 90 -4.56 -1.25 28.33
C VAL A 90 -3.93 -0.48 27.16
N PRO A 91 -2.60 -0.29 27.15
CA PRO A 91 -1.90 0.36 26.04
C PRO A 91 -2.08 -0.37 24.71
N ARG A 92 -2.23 0.40 23.62
CA ARG A 92 -2.47 -0.11 22.25
C ARG A 92 -1.48 0.49 21.27
N LEU A 93 -0.63 -0.36 20.68
CA LEU A 93 0.36 0.03 19.68
C LEU A 93 -0.12 -0.37 18.28
N VAL A 94 0.02 0.52 17.30
CA VAL A 94 -0.21 0.24 15.88
C VAL A 94 1.11 0.29 15.15
N VAL A 95 1.54 -0.83 14.59
CA VAL A 95 2.62 -0.85 13.60
C VAL A 95 1.97 -0.62 12.24
N TYR A 96 2.12 0.60 11.71
CA TYR A 96 1.48 1.02 10.47
C TYR A 96 2.48 1.04 9.31
N VAL A 97 2.21 0.25 8.27
CA VAL A 97 2.98 0.27 7.03
C VAL A 97 2.15 0.93 5.92
N HIS A 98 2.66 2.02 5.37
CA HIS A 98 1.92 2.77 4.35
C HIS A 98 1.91 2.08 2.98
N GLY A 99 1.00 2.55 2.12
CA GLY A 99 0.79 2.06 0.77
C GLY A 99 1.75 2.60 -0.28
N GLY A 100 1.57 2.11 -1.51
CA GLY A 100 2.35 2.52 -2.67
C GLY A 100 2.07 3.95 -3.13
N LEU A 101 2.82 4.39 -4.14
CA LEU A 101 2.73 5.71 -4.77
C LEU A 101 3.04 6.89 -3.85
N ARG A 102 3.85 6.68 -2.82
CA ARG A 102 4.27 7.74 -1.90
C ARG A 102 5.78 7.92 -1.92
N THR A 103 6.18 9.17 -2.10
CA THR A 103 7.53 9.65 -1.78
C THR A 103 7.73 9.73 -0.27
N TYR A 104 8.98 9.88 0.19
CA TYR A 104 9.26 10.10 1.61
C TYR A 104 8.52 11.32 2.18
N GLN A 105 8.50 12.43 1.43
CA GLN A 105 7.85 13.66 1.91
C GLN A 105 6.34 13.48 2.08
N GLU A 106 5.67 12.90 1.09
CA GLU A 106 4.22 12.64 1.17
C GLU A 106 3.87 11.68 2.32
N SER A 107 4.76 10.73 2.62
CA SER A 107 4.63 9.83 3.77
C SER A 107 4.81 10.57 5.09
N LEU A 108 5.79 11.48 5.21
CA LEU A 108 6.00 12.30 6.42
C LEU A 108 4.86 13.29 6.65
N ASP A 109 4.40 13.96 5.59
CA ASP A 109 3.24 14.86 5.67
C ASP A 109 1.99 14.11 6.13
N TYR A 110 1.85 12.84 5.73
CA TYR A 110 0.77 12.00 6.20
C TYR A 110 0.88 11.63 7.67
N VAL A 111 2.08 11.27 8.14
CA VAL A 111 2.32 11.02 9.57
C VAL A 111 1.94 12.25 10.39
N ALA A 112 2.40 13.44 10.00
CA ALA A 112 2.06 14.68 10.69
C ALA A 112 0.54 14.89 10.74
N ARG A 113 -0.19 14.65 9.65
CA ARG A 113 -1.66 14.76 9.63
C ARG A 113 -2.36 13.77 10.55
N VAL A 114 -1.88 12.52 10.64
CA VAL A 114 -2.47 11.51 11.53
C VAL A 114 -2.22 11.87 12.99
N LEU A 115 -0.98 12.25 13.33
CA LEU A 115 -0.61 12.60 14.70
C LEU A 115 -1.28 13.91 15.17
N GLU A 116 -1.50 14.85 14.26
CA GLU A 116 -2.30 16.04 14.57
C GLU A 116 -3.78 15.69 14.79
N ALA A 117 -4.35 14.80 13.97
CA ALA A 117 -5.71 14.32 14.17
C ALA A 117 -5.88 13.56 15.49
N GLN A 118 -4.85 12.89 16.03
CA GLN A 118 -4.91 12.27 17.36
C GLN A 118 -5.12 13.26 18.50
N LYS A 119 -4.78 14.53 18.31
CA LYS A 119 -5.01 15.59 19.30
C LYS A 119 -6.42 16.16 19.22
N ASP A 120 -7.13 15.94 18.11
CA ASP A 120 -8.48 16.43 17.90
C ASP A 120 -9.50 15.49 18.55
N SER A 121 -10.35 16.07 19.40
CA SER A 121 -11.47 15.40 20.07
C SER A 121 -12.45 14.68 19.14
N LEU A 122 -12.46 15.00 17.84
CA LEU A 122 -13.28 14.33 16.84
C LEU A 122 -12.82 12.89 16.54
N PHE A 123 -11.54 12.57 16.72
CA PHE A 123 -10.96 11.26 16.40
C PHE A 123 -10.67 10.43 17.66
N THR A 124 -11.71 10.25 18.48
CA THR A 124 -11.60 9.61 19.80
C THR A 124 -11.01 8.20 19.78
N GLN A 125 -11.30 7.38 18.76
CA GLN A 125 -10.70 6.05 18.69
C GLN A 125 -9.27 6.12 18.23
N LEU A 126 -8.98 6.94 17.21
CA LEU A 126 -7.62 7.15 16.73
C LEU A 126 -6.68 7.64 17.85
N ALA A 127 -7.15 8.54 18.71
CA ALA A 127 -6.41 9.07 19.86
C ALA A 127 -6.11 8.01 20.94
N SER A 128 -6.77 6.86 20.92
CA SER A 128 -6.54 5.77 21.89
C SER A 128 -5.32 4.90 21.58
N TYR A 129 -4.73 5.05 20.38
CA TYR A 129 -3.61 4.25 19.91
C TYR A 129 -2.30 5.05 19.91
N HIS A 130 -1.19 4.37 20.11
CA HIS A 130 0.14 4.88 19.78
C HIS A 130 0.57 4.31 18.43
N PHE A 131 1.12 5.14 17.54
CA PHE A 131 1.55 4.70 16.22
C PHE A 131 3.06 4.56 16.13
N LEU A 132 3.49 3.51 15.44
CA LEU A 132 4.82 3.35 14.90
C LEU A 132 4.69 3.21 13.37
N PHE A 133 5.12 4.23 12.65
CA PHE A 133 5.02 4.27 11.20
C PHE A 133 6.29 3.72 10.53
N VAL A 134 6.09 2.80 9.59
CA VAL A 134 7.14 2.30 8.70
C VAL A 134 7.03 3.04 7.38
N LEU A 135 8.03 3.87 7.08
CA LEU A 135 8.11 4.70 5.89
C LEU A 135 9.14 4.17 4.91
N TRP A 136 8.80 4.15 3.63
CA TRP A 136 9.71 3.76 2.55
C TRP A 136 9.32 4.48 1.25
N ASP A 137 10.27 4.65 0.32
CA ASP A 137 9.93 5.24 -0.98
C ASP A 137 9.25 4.20 -1.87
N SER A 138 7.96 4.42 -2.08
CA SER A 138 7.08 3.59 -2.91
C SER A 138 6.56 4.36 -4.12
N SER A 139 7.21 5.47 -4.50
CA SER A 139 6.80 6.30 -5.62
C SER A 139 6.93 5.54 -6.95
N LEU A 140 5.91 5.67 -7.81
CA LEU A 140 5.96 5.14 -9.17
C LEU A 140 7.08 5.80 -9.98
N ALA A 141 7.27 7.11 -9.83
CA ALA A 141 8.26 7.85 -10.59
C ALA A 141 9.69 7.42 -10.25
N THR A 142 10.00 7.26 -8.96
CA THR A 142 11.32 6.78 -8.54
C THR A 142 11.52 5.31 -8.89
N SER A 143 10.45 4.52 -8.91
CA SER A 143 10.50 3.11 -9.31
C SER A 143 10.72 2.93 -10.81
N VAL A 144 10.08 3.75 -11.66
CA VAL A 144 10.37 3.80 -13.10
C VAL A 144 11.82 4.22 -13.32
N LEU A 145 12.29 5.26 -12.62
CA LEU A 145 13.67 5.72 -12.77
C LEU A 145 14.68 4.64 -12.36
N ASP A 146 14.42 3.94 -11.26
CA ASP A 146 15.25 2.82 -10.83
C ASP A 146 15.24 1.68 -11.86
N ASP A 147 14.09 1.24 -12.36
CA ASP A 147 14.03 0.23 -13.44
C ASP A 147 14.79 0.69 -14.70
N LEU A 148 14.75 1.98 -15.03
CA LEU A 148 15.42 2.49 -16.22
C LEU A 148 16.92 2.67 -16.03
N VAL A 149 17.39 3.06 -14.84
CA VAL A 149 18.76 3.56 -14.68
C VAL A 149 19.60 2.73 -13.72
N TRP A 150 19.01 2.10 -12.70
CA TRP A 150 19.77 1.54 -11.58
C TRP A 150 19.58 0.03 -11.41
N LEU A 151 18.39 -0.48 -11.66
CA LEU A 151 18.01 -1.87 -11.43
C LEU A 151 17.95 -2.66 -12.73
N ARG A 152 18.55 -3.85 -12.73
CA ARG A 152 18.44 -4.85 -13.81
C ARG A 152 18.31 -6.22 -13.20
N PHE A 153 17.26 -6.96 -13.56
CA PHE A 153 17.04 -8.33 -13.09
C PHE A 153 17.07 -8.43 -11.54
N GLY A 154 16.51 -7.44 -10.85
CA GLY A 154 16.47 -7.40 -9.37
C GLY A 154 17.75 -6.88 -8.69
N GLU A 155 18.81 -6.57 -9.45
CA GLU A 155 20.09 -6.14 -8.90
C GLU A 155 20.43 -4.69 -9.28
N SER A 156 21.10 -3.99 -8.37
CA SER A 156 21.69 -2.68 -8.67
C SER A 156 22.95 -2.83 -9.54
N ARG A 157 22.92 -2.24 -10.74
CA ARG A 157 24.03 -2.34 -11.72
C ARG A 157 24.53 -0.96 -12.15
N ALA A 158 25.83 -0.75 -11.99
CA ALA A 158 26.53 0.46 -12.44
C ALA A 158 26.46 0.66 -13.97
N THR A 159 26.17 -0.39 -14.74
CA THR A 159 25.95 -0.35 -16.20
C THR A 159 24.52 0.02 -16.59
N GLY A 160 23.66 0.34 -15.61
CA GLY A 160 22.30 0.75 -15.85
C GLY A 160 22.16 2.03 -16.69
N PRO A 161 22.89 3.15 -16.43
CA PRO A 161 22.74 4.37 -17.20
C PRO A 161 23.06 4.22 -18.70
N PRO A 162 24.15 3.54 -19.13
CA PRO A 162 24.40 3.29 -20.55
C PRO A 162 23.31 2.47 -21.25
N SER A 163 22.67 1.54 -20.52
CA SER A 163 21.59 0.70 -21.07
C SER A 163 20.21 1.37 -21.01
N ALA A 164 20.04 2.46 -20.26
CA ALA A 164 18.76 3.11 -20.01
C ALA A 164 18.05 3.54 -21.30
N LEU A 165 18.79 4.04 -22.30
CA LEU A 165 18.22 4.44 -23.59
C LEU A 165 17.62 3.24 -24.33
N PHE A 166 18.32 2.10 -24.35
CA PHE A 166 17.85 0.89 -25.01
C PHE A 166 16.65 0.28 -24.29
N VAL A 167 16.66 0.28 -22.96
CA VAL A 167 15.50 -0.15 -22.17
C VAL A 167 14.31 0.77 -22.42
N THR A 168 14.50 2.08 -22.39
CA THR A 168 13.41 3.04 -22.68
C THR A 168 12.85 2.85 -24.09
N ALA A 169 13.73 2.69 -25.09
CA ALA A 169 13.31 2.45 -26.46
C ALA A 169 12.55 1.11 -26.61
N SER A 170 12.97 0.06 -25.91
CA SER A 170 12.27 -1.23 -25.94
C SER A 170 10.91 -1.16 -25.25
N ARG A 171 10.78 -0.44 -24.12
CA ARG A 171 9.48 -0.18 -23.48
C ARG A 171 8.56 0.62 -24.39
N LEU A 172 9.06 1.67 -25.03
CA LEU A 172 8.29 2.46 -25.99
C LEU A 172 7.84 1.62 -27.19
N ALA A 173 8.69 0.75 -27.73
CA ALA A 173 8.31 -0.18 -28.79
C ALA A 173 7.21 -1.15 -28.31
N ALA A 174 7.32 -1.66 -27.08
CA ALA A 174 6.31 -2.54 -26.48
C ALA A 174 4.93 -1.88 -26.38
N THR A 175 4.84 -0.55 -26.19
CA THR A 175 3.54 0.16 -26.15
C THR A 175 2.67 -0.09 -27.37
N GLY A 176 3.28 -0.17 -28.57
CA GLY A 176 2.55 -0.42 -29.81
C GLY A 176 1.96 -1.83 -29.86
N PHE A 177 2.68 -2.82 -29.32
CA PHE A 177 2.22 -4.20 -29.26
C PHE A 177 1.20 -4.45 -28.13
N LEU A 178 1.30 -3.69 -27.04
CA LEU A 178 0.39 -3.78 -25.89
C LEU A 178 -0.90 -2.97 -26.08
N ALA A 179 -0.98 -2.10 -27.09
CA ALA A 179 -2.14 -1.24 -27.30
C ALA A 179 -3.46 -2.00 -27.48
N PRO A 180 -3.56 -3.05 -28.33
CA PRO A 180 -4.82 -3.80 -28.48
C PRO A 180 -5.30 -4.44 -27.17
N GLN A 181 -4.38 -5.04 -26.41
CA GLN A 181 -4.69 -5.62 -25.10
C GLN A 181 -5.16 -4.54 -24.12
N SER A 182 -4.47 -3.40 -24.09
CA SER A 182 -4.79 -2.29 -23.20
C SER A 182 -6.15 -1.66 -23.52
N TRP A 183 -6.52 -1.56 -24.80
CA TRP A 183 -7.84 -1.06 -25.21
C TRP A 183 -8.96 -2.05 -24.91
N TYR A 184 -8.71 -3.35 -25.07
CA TYR A 184 -9.66 -4.39 -24.68
C TYR A 184 -10.00 -4.31 -23.20
N VAL A 185 -8.98 -4.18 -22.36
CA VAL A 185 -9.14 -4.02 -20.91
C VAL A 185 -9.88 -2.73 -20.56
N GLN A 186 -9.48 -1.58 -21.14
CA GLN A 186 -10.18 -0.30 -20.94
C GLN A 186 -11.65 -0.39 -21.30
N PHE A 187 -11.99 -1.06 -22.40
CA PHE A 187 -13.37 -1.24 -22.81
C PHE A 187 -14.14 -2.10 -21.81
N GLY A 188 -13.56 -3.20 -21.34
CA GLY A 188 -14.13 -4.03 -20.28
C GLY A 188 -14.38 -3.24 -18.99
N ASN A 189 -13.40 -2.46 -18.54
CA ASN A 189 -13.50 -1.59 -17.38
C ASN A 189 -14.57 -0.50 -17.55
N ALA A 190 -14.75 0.03 -18.77
CA ALA A 190 -15.79 1.01 -19.06
C ALA A 190 -17.19 0.40 -19.00
N VAL A 191 -17.35 -0.81 -19.57
CA VAL A 191 -18.60 -1.57 -19.49
C VAL A 191 -18.93 -1.90 -18.03
N ASP A 192 -17.94 -2.34 -17.26
CA ASP A 192 -18.09 -2.56 -15.82
C ASP A 192 -18.46 -1.25 -15.12
N ALA A 193 -17.79 -0.13 -15.36
CA ALA A 193 -18.11 1.15 -14.71
C ALA A 193 -19.55 1.65 -15.01
N VAL A 194 -20.10 1.31 -16.18
CA VAL A 194 -21.48 1.67 -16.57
C VAL A 194 -22.50 0.63 -16.09
N GLY A 195 -22.11 -0.64 -16.01
CA GLY A 195 -22.98 -1.77 -15.66
C GLY A 195 -22.93 -2.21 -14.20
N VAL A 196 -21.89 -1.84 -13.44
CA VAL A 196 -21.68 -2.20 -12.04
C VAL A 196 -22.64 -1.38 -11.18
N ARG A 197 -23.81 -1.96 -10.98
CA ARG A 197 -24.61 -1.72 -9.79
C ARG A 197 -24.17 -2.76 -8.76
N ASP A 198 -23.95 -2.36 -7.50
CA ASP A 198 -23.80 -3.23 -6.30
C ASP A 198 -25.07 -4.10 -6.06
N THR A 199 -25.52 -4.81 -7.09
CA THR A 199 -26.72 -5.65 -7.14
C THR A 199 -26.39 -7.09 -6.83
N LYS A 200 -25.14 -7.51 -7.07
CA LYS A 200 -24.65 -8.81 -6.62
C LYS A 200 -24.50 -8.76 -5.11
N ARG A 201 -25.14 -9.73 -4.44
CA ARG A 201 -25.08 -9.87 -2.99
C ARG A 201 -23.62 -10.05 -2.55
N TRP A 202 -23.15 -9.17 -1.66
CA TRP A 202 -21.91 -9.40 -0.94
C TRP A 202 -22.15 -10.52 0.08
N PRO A 203 -21.38 -11.63 0.02
CA PRO A 203 -21.62 -12.75 0.91
C PRO A 203 -21.15 -12.50 2.35
N TRP A 204 -20.37 -11.44 2.60
CA TRP A 204 -19.74 -11.18 3.90
C TRP A 204 -20.26 -9.89 4.56
N THR A 205 -19.43 -9.22 5.35
CA THR A 205 -19.79 -8.01 6.09
C THR A 205 -19.80 -6.78 5.18
N GLU A 206 -20.92 -6.07 5.18
CA GLU A 206 -21.00 -4.73 4.58
C GLU A 206 -21.14 -3.67 5.67
N CYS A 207 -20.37 -2.60 5.53
CA CYS A 207 -20.40 -1.46 6.44
C CYS A 207 -20.69 -0.19 5.65
N SER A 208 -21.47 0.72 6.24
CA SER A 208 -21.54 2.10 5.77
C SER A 208 -21.30 3.03 6.93
N LEU A 209 -20.43 4.00 6.73
CA LEU A 209 -20.11 5.02 7.74
C LEU A 209 -21.23 6.06 7.87
N SER A 210 -22.06 6.21 6.83
CA SER A 210 -23.20 7.11 6.82
C SER A 210 -24.40 6.49 6.08
N GLN A 211 -25.54 7.18 6.01
CA GLN A 211 -26.65 6.69 5.17
C GLN A 211 -26.23 6.62 3.68
N PRO A 212 -26.82 5.68 2.90
CA PRO A 212 -26.54 5.53 1.49
C PRO A 212 -26.89 6.82 0.74
N ASP A 213 -25.99 7.25 -0.14
CA ASP A 213 -26.23 8.40 -1.01
C ASP A 213 -27.25 8.01 -2.10
N VAL A 214 -28.43 8.65 -2.11
CA VAL A 214 -29.57 8.32 -3.00
C VAL A 214 -29.28 8.70 -4.46
N ASP A 215 -28.25 9.51 -4.72
CA ASP A 215 -27.98 10.11 -6.03
C ASP A 215 -27.06 9.30 -6.98
N SER A 216 -26.79 8.02 -6.68
CA SER A 216 -25.84 7.22 -7.47
C SER A 216 -26.20 7.03 -8.96
N ASN A 217 -27.49 7.13 -9.35
CA ASN A 217 -27.93 6.91 -10.74
C ASN A 217 -27.60 8.08 -11.69
N GLY A 218 -27.62 9.33 -11.24
CA GLY A 218 -27.25 10.48 -12.08
C GLY A 218 -25.76 10.49 -12.45
N SER A 219 -24.94 9.87 -11.61
CA SER A 219 -23.49 9.80 -11.82
C SER A 219 -23.10 8.90 -13.00
N ALA A 220 -23.83 7.82 -13.29
CA ALA A 220 -23.45 6.84 -14.30
C ALA A 220 -23.43 7.41 -15.74
N LEU A 221 -24.43 8.20 -16.12
CA LEU A 221 -24.50 8.83 -17.45
C LEU A 221 -23.44 9.93 -17.62
N VAL A 222 -23.24 10.78 -16.60
CA VAL A 222 -22.19 11.80 -16.60
C VAL A 222 -20.81 11.13 -16.70
N ASN A 223 -20.61 10.03 -15.96
CA ASN A 223 -19.39 9.25 -16.03
C ASN A 223 -19.21 8.63 -17.43
N ALA A 224 -20.23 8.04 -18.04
CA ALA A 224 -20.13 7.49 -19.40
C ALA A 224 -19.74 8.57 -20.42
N ALA A 225 -20.32 9.76 -20.33
CA ALA A 225 -20.00 10.89 -21.20
C ALA A 225 -18.55 11.38 -21.02
N ALA A 226 -18.11 11.57 -19.77
CA ALA A 226 -16.71 11.92 -19.47
C ALA A 226 -15.73 10.84 -19.96
N PHE A 227 -16.12 9.56 -19.86
CA PHE A 227 -15.32 8.46 -20.38
C PHE A 227 -15.10 8.59 -21.89
N ALA A 228 -16.20 8.71 -22.65
CA ALA A 228 -16.14 8.82 -24.11
C ALA A 228 -15.34 10.05 -24.57
N MET A 229 -15.51 11.19 -23.89
CA MET A 229 -14.80 12.43 -24.21
C MET A 229 -13.27 12.28 -24.08
N LEU A 230 -12.80 11.57 -23.06
CA LEU A 230 -11.37 11.40 -22.77
C LEU A 230 -10.78 10.12 -23.35
N TYR A 231 -11.58 9.29 -24.03
CA TYR A 231 -11.13 8.02 -24.59
C TYR A 231 -9.94 8.15 -25.54
N PRO A 232 -9.87 9.11 -26.49
CA PRO A 232 -8.70 9.25 -27.37
C PRO A 232 -7.39 9.49 -26.60
N LEU A 233 -7.47 10.23 -25.50
CA LEU A 233 -6.32 10.49 -24.64
C LEU A 233 -5.90 9.21 -23.91
N ARG A 234 -6.85 8.46 -23.34
CA ARG A 234 -6.58 7.18 -22.67
C ARG A 234 -6.04 6.11 -23.61
N ALA A 235 -6.57 6.06 -24.84
CA ALA A 235 -6.10 5.15 -25.87
C ALA A 235 -4.61 5.36 -26.21
N LEU A 236 -4.10 6.59 -26.03
CA LEU A 236 -2.69 6.93 -26.22
C LEU A 236 -1.84 6.68 -24.97
N THR A 237 -2.35 6.96 -23.78
CA THR A 237 -1.57 6.93 -22.54
C THR A 237 -1.50 5.55 -21.89
N VAL A 238 -2.59 4.78 -21.89
CA VAL A 238 -2.65 3.49 -21.19
C VAL A 238 -1.63 2.48 -21.69
N PRO A 239 -1.37 2.32 -23.01
CA PRO A 239 -0.30 1.43 -23.45
C PRO A 239 1.09 1.83 -22.94
N VAL A 240 1.33 3.14 -22.76
CA VAL A 240 2.56 3.65 -22.12
C VAL A 240 2.58 3.28 -20.65
N ILE A 241 1.48 3.50 -19.93
CA ILE A 241 1.35 3.13 -18.52
C ILE A 241 1.56 1.63 -18.32
N HIS A 242 1.02 0.79 -19.21
CA HIS A 242 1.24 -0.65 -19.16
C HIS A 242 2.73 -1.00 -19.36
N ALA A 243 3.37 -0.44 -20.40
CA ALA A 243 4.77 -0.77 -20.70
C ALA A 243 5.76 -0.37 -19.60
N PHE A 244 5.52 0.76 -18.93
CA PHE A 244 6.38 1.26 -17.84
C PHE A 244 5.88 0.86 -16.44
N GLY A 245 4.62 0.45 -16.32
CA GLY A 245 3.96 0.14 -15.06
C GLY A 245 4.36 -1.21 -14.48
N THR A 246 4.39 -2.27 -15.29
CA THR A 246 4.83 -3.59 -14.81
C THR A 246 6.23 -3.57 -14.19
N PRO A 247 7.26 -3.01 -14.85
CA PRO A 247 8.61 -2.97 -14.28
C PRO A 247 8.72 -2.08 -13.04
N ALA A 248 7.99 -0.96 -13.01
CA ALA A 248 7.93 -0.10 -11.85
C ALA A 248 7.25 -0.80 -10.66
N TRP A 249 6.20 -1.58 -10.92
CA TRP A 249 5.55 -2.43 -9.91
C TRP A 249 6.47 -3.52 -9.39
N ASP A 250 7.20 -4.21 -10.26
CA ASP A 250 8.21 -5.18 -9.86
C ASP A 250 9.30 -4.53 -9.00
N THR A 251 9.70 -3.29 -9.32
CA THR A 251 10.61 -2.50 -8.49
C THR A 251 10.00 -2.17 -7.12
N MET A 252 8.76 -1.68 -7.06
CA MET A 252 8.09 -1.39 -5.78
C MET A 252 7.90 -2.64 -4.93
N LYS A 253 7.55 -3.80 -5.52
CA LYS A 253 7.52 -5.09 -4.84
C LYS A 253 8.89 -5.39 -4.26
N ARG A 254 9.96 -5.40 -5.07
CA ARG A 254 11.34 -5.61 -4.59
C ARG A 254 11.67 -4.72 -3.39
N ARG A 255 11.32 -3.44 -3.41
CA ARG A 255 11.58 -2.55 -2.27
C ARG A 255 10.85 -3.00 -1.00
N ALA A 256 9.56 -3.35 -1.11
CA ALA A 256 8.79 -3.93 0.00
C ALA A 256 9.43 -5.25 0.48
N GLU A 257 9.96 -6.06 -0.44
CA GLU A 257 10.65 -7.30 -0.09
C GLU A 257 11.92 -7.06 0.73
N LEU A 258 12.70 -6.05 0.36
CA LEU A 258 13.96 -5.72 1.01
C LEU A 258 13.79 -5.15 2.42
N LEU A 259 12.61 -4.66 2.78
CA LEU A 259 12.33 -4.18 4.15
C LEU A 259 12.52 -5.28 5.21
N LEU A 260 12.31 -6.54 4.84
CA LEU A 260 12.56 -7.70 5.69
C LEU A 260 13.76 -8.54 5.24
N ALA A 261 14.55 -8.07 4.28
CA ALA A 261 15.64 -8.88 3.76
C ALA A 261 16.70 -9.19 4.82
N THR A 262 17.20 -10.43 4.77
CA THR A 262 18.42 -10.83 5.47
C THR A 262 19.63 -10.13 4.86
N GLU A 263 20.74 -10.17 5.60
CA GLU A 263 21.99 -9.52 5.21
C GLU A 263 22.46 -9.83 3.78
N LYS A 264 22.46 -11.12 3.43
CA LYS A 264 22.92 -11.60 2.13
C LYS A 264 22.00 -11.17 0.97
N ALA A 265 20.78 -10.74 1.25
CA ALA A 265 19.78 -10.40 0.24
C ALA A 265 19.79 -8.91 -0.15
N ILE A 266 20.40 -8.02 0.66
CA ILE A 266 20.37 -6.56 0.40
C ILE A 266 21.49 -6.10 -0.54
N SER A 267 22.69 -6.68 -0.49
CA SER A 267 23.78 -6.30 -1.38
C SER A 267 24.71 -7.45 -1.73
N LEU A 268 24.81 -7.76 -3.02
CA LEU A 268 25.83 -8.66 -3.56
C LEU A 268 27.19 -7.96 -3.77
N LYS A 269 27.24 -6.62 -3.73
CA LYS A 269 28.42 -5.82 -4.11
C LYS A 269 29.20 -5.22 -2.96
N GLU A 270 28.57 -5.03 -1.81
CA GLU A 270 29.23 -4.51 -0.61
C GLU A 270 29.16 -5.52 0.54
N PRO A 271 29.83 -6.69 0.41
CA PRO A 271 29.83 -7.73 1.44
C PRO A 271 30.47 -7.29 2.78
N LEU A 272 31.03 -6.08 2.84
CA LEU A 272 31.63 -5.51 4.05
C LEU A 272 30.63 -4.72 4.91
N ARG A 273 29.39 -4.53 4.45
CA ARG A 273 28.36 -3.86 5.24
C ARG A 273 27.20 -4.83 5.49
N HIS A 274 27.06 -5.23 6.75
CA HIS A 274 26.03 -6.16 7.24
C HIS A 274 24.62 -5.53 7.22
N TRP A 275 24.14 -5.06 6.06
CA TRP A 275 22.85 -4.39 5.97
C TRP A 275 21.69 -5.34 6.23
N ARG A 276 20.79 -5.00 7.16
CA ARG A 276 19.55 -5.75 7.40
C ARG A 276 18.35 -4.89 7.02
N GLY A 277 17.25 -5.53 6.62
CA GLY A 277 16.02 -4.83 6.30
C GLY A 277 15.52 -4.03 7.50
N ALA A 278 15.10 -2.79 7.30
CA ALA A 278 14.70 -1.86 8.34
C ALA A 278 13.57 -2.43 9.20
N VAL A 279 12.57 -3.05 8.57
CA VAL A 279 11.45 -3.70 9.26
C VAL A 279 11.93 -4.93 10.00
N ARG A 280 12.87 -5.70 9.43
CA ARG A 280 13.46 -6.84 10.14
C ARG A 280 14.18 -6.39 11.41
N VAL A 281 15.03 -5.36 11.35
CA VAL A 281 15.72 -4.84 12.54
C VAL A 281 14.71 -4.38 13.59
N LEU A 282 13.70 -3.60 13.18
CA LEU A 282 12.63 -3.15 14.07
C LEU A 282 11.88 -4.32 14.73
N MET A 283 11.50 -5.34 13.95
CA MET A 283 10.73 -6.47 14.46
C MET A 283 11.57 -7.37 15.36
N ASP A 284 12.87 -7.52 15.10
CA ASP A 284 13.80 -8.20 16.00
C ASP A 284 13.91 -7.47 17.35
N ASP A 285 14.04 -6.15 17.33
CA ASP A 285 14.11 -5.33 18.55
C ASP A 285 12.77 -5.31 19.31
N LEU A 286 11.65 -5.21 18.59
CA LEU A 286 10.30 -5.31 19.17
C LEU A 286 10.09 -6.66 19.84
N ARG A 287 10.51 -7.75 19.18
CA ARG A 287 10.45 -9.11 19.73
C ARG A 287 11.33 -9.25 20.96
N ALA A 288 12.55 -8.71 20.94
CA ALA A 288 13.46 -8.72 22.09
C ALA A 288 12.90 -7.92 23.27
N GLN A 289 12.19 -6.82 23.01
CA GLN A 289 11.53 -5.98 24.01
C GLN A 289 10.28 -6.63 24.62
N MET A 290 9.80 -7.74 24.02
CA MET A 290 8.58 -8.42 24.46
C MET A 290 8.81 -9.88 24.90
N PRO A 291 9.67 -10.14 25.90
CA PRO A 291 9.84 -11.49 26.42
C PRO A 291 8.49 -12.03 26.90
N HIS A 292 8.16 -13.26 26.49
CA HIS A 292 6.88 -13.93 26.82
C HIS A 292 5.61 -13.19 26.35
N GLY A 293 5.74 -12.24 25.41
CA GLY A 293 4.62 -11.49 24.85
C GLY A 293 4.12 -10.34 25.72
N ARG A 294 4.92 -9.87 26.69
CA ARG A 294 4.66 -8.66 27.49
C ARG A 294 5.76 -7.65 27.24
N TRP A 295 5.43 -6.36 27.21
CA TRP A 295 6.43 -5.31 27.00
C TRP A 295 7.28 -5.12 28.25
N HIS A 296 8.59 -5.30 28.15
CA HIS A 296 9.50 -5.08 29.26
C HIS A 296 9.83 -3.58 29.36
N GLY A 297 9.26 -2.85 30.32
CA GLY A 297 9.44 -1.41 30.43
C GLY A 297 10.84 -1.00 30.90
N ALA A 298 11.24 0.24 30.62
CA ALA A 298 12.46 0.82 31.18
C ALA A 298 12.45 0.92 32.72
N ASP A 299 11.27 0.82 33.35
CA ASP A 299 11.09 0.73 34.80
C ASP A 299 11.36 -0.68 35.38
N GLY A 300 11.71 -1.64 34.51
CA GLY A 300 12.01 -3.03 34.87
C GLY A 300 10.78 -3.91 35.09
N ARG A 301 9.56 -3.43 34.76
CA ARG A 301 8.31 -4.19 34.90
C ARG A 301 7.79 -4.67 33.55
N ASP A 302 7.01 -5.75 33.58
CA ASP A 302 6.36 -6.27 32.37
C ASP A 302 4.94 -5.73 32.23
N HIS A 303 4.67 -5.03 31.14
CA HIS A 303 3.41 -4.38 30.83
C HIS A 303 2.58 -5.19 29.82
N GLU A 304 1.26 -5.16 29.97
CA GLU A 304 0.38 -5.64 28.89
C GLU A 304 0.39 -4.61 27.76
N LEU A 305 0.71 -5.03 26.55
CA LEU A 305 0.68 -4.19 25.35
C LEU A 305 -0.06 -4.93 24.24
N ARG A 306 -1.07 -4.29 23.65
CA ARG A 306 -1.82 -4.85 22.53
C ARG A 306 -1.32 -4.28 21.22
N ILE A 307 -0.79 -5.14 20.35
CA ILE A 307 -0.24 -4.72 19.07
C ILE A 307 -1.24 -4.98 17.95
N THR A 308 -1.55 -3.95 17.18
CA THR A 308 -2.26 -4.02 15.91
C THR A 308 -1.27 -3.86 14.77
N LEU A 309 -1.24 -4.83 13.85
CA LEU A 309 -0.46 -4.75 12.63
C LEU A 309 -1.36 -4.22 11.50
N MET A 310 -1.06 -3.05 10.96
CA MET A 310 -1.92 -2.37 9.97
C MET A 310 -1.16 -2.04 8.68
N GLY A 311 -1.74 -2.43 7.55
CA GLY A 311 -1.17 -2.23 6.23
C GLY A 311 -2.18 -1.60 5.29
N HIS A 312 -1.78 -0.53 4.60
CA HIS A 312 -2.57 0.05 3.52
C HIS A 312 -1.96 -0.30 2.17
N SER A 313 -2.74 -0.75 1.18
CA SER A 313 -2.25 -0.99 -0.19
C SER A 313 -1.00 -1.88 -0.20
N MET A 314 0.11 -1.45 -0.80
CA MET A 314 1.38 -2.18 -0.81
C MET A 314 1.98 -2.46 0.58
N GLY A 315 1.57 -1.72 1.62
CA GLY A 315 1.96 -2.04 2.99
C GLY A 315 1.57 -3.46 3.38
N THR A 316 0.49 -4.00 2.81
CA THR A 316 0.07 -5.38 3.11
C THR A 316 1.05 -6.45 2.64
N LEU A 317 1.84 -6.18 1.58
CA LEU A 317 2.92 -7.09 1.15
C LEU A 317 4.02 -7.21 2.22
N VAL A 318 4.29 -6.11 2.93
CA VAL A 318 5.24 -6.08 4.05
C VAL A 318 4.66 -6.84 5.24
N LEU A 319 3.37 -6.67 5.50
CA LEU A 319 2.67 -7.36 6.58
C LEU A 319 2.64 -8.88 6.37
N ASP A 320 2.35 -9.36 5.15
CA ASP A 320 2.36 -10.79 4.84
C ASP A 320 3.72 -11.41 5.22
N ARG A 321 4.82 -10.71 4.93
CA ARG A 321 6.17 -11.14 5.32
C ARG A 321 6.43 -11.06 6.81
N ILE A 322 5.93 -10.03 7.49
CA ILE A 322 6.02 -9.95 8.96
C ILE A 322 5.32 -11.17 9.59
N LEU A 323 4.13 -11.52 9.10
CA LEU A 323 3.35 -12.65 9.62
C LEU A 323 4.01 -14.00 9.36
N ASP A 324 4.69 -14.15 8.22
CA ASP A 324 5.45 -15.36 7.87
C ASP A 324 6.72 -15.50 8.74
N GLU A 325 7.50 -14.43 8.89
CA GLU A 325 8.79 -14.48 9.59
C GLU A 325 8.67 -14.39 11.12
N TYR A 326 7.71 -13.61 11.65
CA TYR A 326 7.55 -13.31 13.10
C TYR A 326 6.31 -13.96 13.69
N HIS A 327 6.12 -15.24 13.40
CA HIS A 327 4.99 -16.03 13.90
C HIS A 327 4.95 -16.19 15.43
N ASP A 328 6.01 -15.83 16.17
CA ASP A 328 6.02 -15.86 17.63
C ASP A 328 5.63 -14.53 18.28
N VAL A 329 5.67 -13.42 17.52
CA VAL A 329 5.16 -12.12 17.95
C VAL A 329 3.64 -12.17 17.90
N ARG A 330 2.98 -11.80 19.00
CA ARG A 330 1.51 -11.85 19.13
C ARG A 330 0.88 -10.52 18.74
N PHE A 331 0.05 -10.54 17.71
CA PHE A 331 -0.78 -9.39 17.32
C PHE A 331 -2.21 -9.59 17.81
N GLU A 332 -2.83 -8.57 18.41
CA GLU A 332 -4.26 -8.57 18.73
C GLU A 332 -5.09 -8.55 17.44
N LYS A 333 -4.67 -7.68 16.50
CA LYS A 333 -5.38 -7.41 15.25
C LYS A 333 -4.43 -7.32 14.09
N ILE A 334 -4.86 -7.84 12.96
CA ILE A 334 -4.24 -7.64 11.65
C ILE A 334 -5.26 -6.91 10.79
N VAL A 335 -4.90 -5.72 10.28
CA VAL A 335 -5.82 -4.85 9.55
C VAL A 335 -5.27 -4.48 8.18
N TYR A 336 -5.94 -4.94 7.14
CA TYR A 336 -5.61 -4.69 5.75
C TYR A 336 -6.59 -3.66 5.20
N MET A 337 -6.08 -2.54 4.70
CA MET A 337 -6.89 -1.51 4.05
C MET A 337 -6.54 -1.48 2.58
N ALA A 338 -7.52 -1.78 1.74
CA ALA A 338 -7.39 -1.81 0.29
C ALA A 338 -6.10 -2.54 -0.15
N ALA A 339 -5.95 -3.78 0.32
CA ALA A 339 -4.73 -4.58 0.20
C ALA A 339 -4.27 -4.74 -1.25
N ALA A 340 -2.97 -4.49 -1.50
CA ALA A 340 -2.36 -4.76 -2.79
C ALA A 340 -1.69 -6.13 -2.88
N ALA A 341 -1.62 -6.86 -1.76
CA ALA A 341 -1.21 -8.27 -1.73
C ALA A 341 -2.14 -9.14 -2.58
N SER A 342 -1.62 -10.22 -3.15
CA SER A 342 -2.44 -11.18 -3.89
C SER A 342 -3.30 -12.01 -2.95
N ILE A 343 -4.36 -12.62 -3.47
CA ILE A 343 -5.19 -13.56 -2.70
C ILE A 343 -4.35 -14.72 -2.15
N ASP A 344 -3.40 -15.23 -2.94
CA ASP A 344 -2.56 -16.34 -2.53
C ASP A 344 -1.55 -15.92 -1.44
N ASP A 345 -0.96 -14.72 -1.53
CA ASP A 345 -0.07 -14.20 -0.48
C ASP A 345 -0.80 -14.11 0.87
N VAL A 346 -2.01 -13.52 0.88
CA VAL A 346 -2.83 -13.43 2.08
C VAL A 346 -3.21 -14.81 2.61
N ARG A 347 -3.52 -15.76 1.72
CA ARG A 347 -3.83 -17.15 2.11
C ARG A 347 -2.62 -17.81 2.77
N SER A 348 -1.42 -17.60 2.24
CA SER A 348 -0.20 -18.20 2.78
C SER A 348 0.31 -17.55 4.06
N ALA A 349 0.11 -16.25 4.25
CA ALA A 349 0.63 -15.53 5.42
C ALA A 349 -0.39 -15.44 6.57
N VAL A 350 -1.60 -14.96 6.28
CA VAL A 350 -2.58 -14.64 7.32
C VAL A 350 -3.21 -15.89 7.91
N ILE A 351 -3.59 -16.86 7.08
CA ILE A 351 -4.35 -18.02 7.57
C ILE A 351 -3.51 -18.88 8.53
N PRO A 352 -2.27 -19.29 8.20
CA PRO A 352 -1.45 -20.03 9.14
C PRO A 352 -1.21 -19.25 10.43
N TYR A 353 -0.97 -17.93 10.34
CA TYR A 353 -0.81 -17.09 11.51
C TYR A 353 -2.05 -17.15 12.42
N LEU A 354 -3.27 -16.97 11.86
CA LEU A 354 -4.50 -17.03 12.64
C LEU A 354 -4.75 -18.42 13.25
N VAL A 355 -4.36 -19.51 12.58
CA VAL A 355 -4.44 -20.87 13.12
C VAL A 355 -3.54 -21.03 14.34
N HIS A 356 -2.34 -20.43 14.33
CA HIS A 356 -1.42 -20.46 15.47
C HIS A 356 -1.83 -19.48 16.59
N HIS A 357 -2.48 -18.35 16.26
CA HIS A 357 -2.87 -17.32 17.21
C HIS A 357 -4.39 -17.20 17.34
N GLN A 358 -4.97 -18.02 18.21
CA GLN A 358 -6.43 -18.14 18.38
C GLN A 358 -7.12 -16.87 18.90
N ALA A 359 -6.37 -15.95 19.52
CA ALA A 359 -6.90 -14.67 20.00
C ALA A 359 -6.85 -13.55 18.94
N THR A 360 -6.07 -13.72 17.87
CA THR A 360 -5.91 -12.69 16.83
C THR A 360 -7.13 -12.63 15.93
N THR A 361 -7.53 -11.41 15.56
CA THR A 361 -8.54 -11.17 14.51
C THR A 361 -7.93 -10.51 13.28
N PHE A 362 -8.42 -10.91 12.11
CA PHE A 362 -8.05 -10.33 10.83
C PHE A 362 -9.21 -9.54 10.24
N TRP A 363 -8.92 -8.34 9.74
CA TRP A 363 -9.88 -7.45 9.13
C TRP A 363 -9.34 -6.96 7.79
N SER A 364 -10.14 -7.08 6.74
CA SER A 364 -9.83 -6.49 5.44
C SER A 364 -10.92 -5.52 5.02
N PHE A 365 -10.52 -4.32 4.64
CA PHE A 365 -11.40 -3.25 4.19
C PHE A 365 -11.20 -3.01 2.69
N SER A 366 -12.30 -2.98 1.95
CA SER A 366 -12.32 -2.75 0.51
C SER A 366 -13.34 -1.68 0.13
N LEU A 367 -13.09 -0.99 -0.99
CA LEU A 367 -14.12 -0.14 -1.61
C LEU A 367 -15.27 -1.00 -2.12
N SER A 368 -16.44 -0.38 -2.28
CA SER A 368 -17.49 -0.97 -3.10
C SER A 368 -17.03 -1.16 -4.54
N GLU A 369 -17.62 -2.13 -5.24
CA GLU A 369 -17.29 -2.38 -6.65
C GLU A 369 -17.62 -1.17 -7.52
N THR A 370 -18.69 -0.45 -7.18
CA THR A 370 -19.08 0.79 -7.88
C THR A 370 -18.06 1.91 -7.65
N ARG A 371 -17.62 2.18 -6.41
CA ARG A 371 -16.63 3.25 -6.14
C ARG A 371 -15.28 2.92 -6.74
N GLU A 372 -14.87 1.65 -6.66
CA GLU A 372 -13.65 1.19 -7.31
C GLU A 372 -13.69 1.43 -8.82
N ALA A 373 -14.77 1.03 -9.51
CA ALA A 373 -14.88 1.21 -10.96
C ALA A 373 -15.01 2.68 -11.39
N LEU A 374 -15.54 3.54 -10.51
CA LEU A 374 -15.74 4.97 -10.77
C LEU A 374 -14.59 5.84 -10.29
N GLU A 375 -13.55 5.28 -9.66
CA GLU A 375 -12.41 6.06 -9.20
C GLU A 375 -11.69 6.72 -10.38
N TRP A 376 -11.38 8.01 -10.22
CA TRP A 376 -10.62 8.81 -11.16
C TRP A 376 -9.27 9.16 -10.56
N GLY A 377 -8.20 8.79 -11.27
CA GLY A 377 -6.84 9.20 -10.93
C GLY A 377 -6.54 10.65 -11.29
N SER A 378 -5.33 11.11 -10.95
CA SER A 378 -4.83 12.44 -11.28
C SER A 378 -4.93 12.71 -12.79
N LEU A 379 -5.75 13.69 -13.17
CA LEU A 379 -6.01 14.21 -14.54
C LEU A 379 -6.94 13.39 -15.45
N ASP A 380 -7.51 12.25 -15.02
CA ASP A 380 -8.39 11.39 -15.85
C ASP A 380 -7.77 10.98 -17.22
N MET A 381 -6.44 11.12 -17.36
CA MET A 381 -5.65 10.77 -18.54
C MET A 381 -5.30 9.28 -18.57
N VAL A 382 -5.94 8.47 -17.74
CA VAL A 382 -5.54 7.12 -17.35
C VAL A 382 -6.78 6.23 -17.26
N ASP A 383 -6.62 4.90 -17.25
CA ASP A 383 -7.76 3.98 -17.22
C ASP A 383 -8.63 4.16 -15.97
N ARG A 384 -9.91 3.76 -16.04
CA ARG A 384 -10.81 3.74 -14.90
C ARG A 384 -10.45 2.64 -13.92
N GLY A 385 -10.78 2.88 -12.67
CA GLY A 385 -10.52 1.94 -11.59
C GLY A 385 -9.61 2.54 -10.54
N SER A 386 -9.70 1.97 -9.33
CA SER A 386 -8.69 2.17 -8.31
C SER A 386 -7.31 1.72 -8.81
N LEU A 387 -6.25 2.13 -8.10
CA LEU A 387 -4.91 1.62 -8.34
C LEU A 387 -4.86 0.08 -8.30
N LEU A 388 -5.70 -0.57 -7.49
CA LEU A 388 -5.78 -2.03 -7.41
C LEU A 388 -6.27 -2.66 -8.72
N VAL A 389 -7.21 -2.01 -9.41
CA VAL A 389 -7.63 -2.44 -10.76
C VAL A 389 -6.45 -2.42 -11.71
N TRP A 390 -5.62 -1.37 -11.65
CA TRP A 390 -4.46 -1.25 -12.52
C TRP A 390 -3.38 -2.26 -12.19
N ILE A 391 -3.25 -2.63 -10.91
CA ILE A 391 -2.34 -3.71 -10.52
C ILE A 391 -2.76 -4.99 -11.22
N ASP A 392 -4.01 -5.42 -11.10
CA ASP A 392 -4.46 -6.66 -11.75
C ASP A 392 -4.36 -6.64 -13.28
N HIS A 393 -4.53 -5.46 -13.89
CA HIS A 393 -4.75 -5.37 -15.34
C HIS A 393 -3.50 -4.98 -16.13
N TYR A 394 -2.59 -4.21 -15.51
CA TYR A 394 -1.45 -3.60 -16.20
C TYR A 394 -0.13 -3.86 -15.48
N PHE A 395 -0.11 -3.88 -14.15
CA PHE A 395 1.17 -3.88 -13.43
C PHE A 395 1.61 -5.27 -12.99
N GLN A 396 0.68 -6.12 -12.58
CA GLN A 396 0.93 -7.48 -12.17
C GLN A 396 0.66 -8.46 -13.31
N ARG A 397 1.49 -9.50 -13.38
CA ARG A 397 1.18 -10.65 -14.22
C ARG A 397 0.23 -11.57 -13.45
N ILE A 398 -0.96 -11.76 -13.99
CA ILE A 398 -1.98 -12.66 -13.42
C ILE A 398 -1.92 -13.97 -14.19
N ASN A 399 -1.38 -15.02 -13.59
CA ASN A 399 -1.33 -16.36 -14.16
C ASN A 399 -2.50 -17.21 -13.67
N ALA A 400 -2.97 -16.98 -12.44
CA ALA A 400 -4.11 -17.64 -11.84
C ALA A 400 -5.03 -16.64 -11.10
N PRO A 401 -6.29 -16.99 -10.80
CA PRO A 401 -7.17 -16.13 -10.02
C PRO A 401 -6.61 -15.74 -8.64
N GLY A 402 -5.78 -16.60 -8.04
CA GLY A 402 -5.09 -16.33 -6.77
C GLY A 402 -4.05 -15.21 -6.83
N ASP A 403 -3.51 -14.90 -8.02
CA ASP A 403 -2.57 -13.79 -8.23
C ASP A 403 -3.27 -12.43 -8.19
N ARG A 404 -4.61 -12.39 -8.21
CA ARG A 404 -5.36 -11.13 -8.18
C ARG A 404 -5.27 -10.48 -6.81
N VAL A 405 -5.28 -9.16 -6.78
CA VAL A 405 -5.15 -8.41 -5.53
C VAL A 405 -6.34 -8.63 -4.60
N PHE A 406 -6.04 -8.81 -3.31
CA PHE A 406 -6.99 -9.15 -2.26
C PHE A 406 -7.90 -7.99 -1.86
N GLY A 407 -7.44 -6.74 -1.98
CA GLY A 407 -8.17 -5.55 -1.54
C GLY A 407 -9.39 -5.18 -2.39
N ARG A 408 -9.64 -5.89 -3.49
CA ARG A 408 -10.76 -5.64 -4.40
C ARG A 408 -11.97 -6.49 -4.03
N ALA A 409 -13.09 -5.84 -3.73
CA ALA A 409 -14.35 -6.53 -3.43
C ALA A 409 -14.73 -7.51 -4.54
N LYS A 410 -14.61 -7.11 -5.82
CA LYS A 410 -14.90 -7.99 -6.97
C LYS A 410 -14.07 -9.27 -6.94
N ASN A 411 -12.76 -9.18 -6.70
CA ASN A 411 -11.87 -10.34 -6.66
C ASN A 411 -12.19 -11.26 -5.50
N LEU A 412 -12.43 -10.69 -4.31
CA LEU A 412 -12.85 -11.47 -3.16
C LEU A 412 -14.12 -12.24 -3.50
N ARG A 413 -15.18 -11.54 -3.93
CA ARG A 413 -16.49 -12.16 -4.27
C ARG A 413 -16.37 -13.30 -5.28
N GLU A 414 -15.48 -13.17 -6.26
CA GLU A 414 -15.39 -14.12 -7.38
C GLU A 414 -14.41 -15.27 -7.12
N TYR A 415 -13.37 -15.06 -6.32
CA TYR A 415 -12.23 -15.98 -6.24
C TYR A 415 -11.78 -16.32 -4.81
N PHE A 416 -12.35 -15.68 -3.80
CA PHE A 416 -11.99 -15.95 -2.41
C PHE A 416 -13.12 -16.66 -1.66
N THR A 417 -12.74 -17.68 -0.90
CA THR A 417 -13.61 -18.33 0.08
C THR A 417 -12.89 -18.27 1.43
N PRO A 418 -13.51 -17.69 2.48
CA PRO A 418 -12.92 -17.68 3.80
C PRO A 418 -12.62 -19.11 4.27
N PRO A 419 -11.47 -19.32 4.94
CA PRO A 419 -11.13 -20.63 5.47
C PRO A 419 -12.07 -21.07 6.60
N ASP A 420 -12.55 -22.31 6.54
CA ASP A 420 -13.39 -22.94 7.58
C ASP A 420 -12.72 -23.02 8.95
N GLN A 421 -11.39 -22.89 9.00
CA GLN A 421 -10.57 -22.99 10.21
C GLN A 421 -10.64 -21.74 11.09
N VAL A 422 -10.92 -20.56 10.52
CA VAL A 422 -10.90 -19.27 11.25
C VAL A 422 -12.10 -18.35 10.96
N PRO A 423 -13.32 -18.85 10.69
CA PRO A 423 -14.44 -18.03 10.21
C PRO A 423 -14.87 -16.96 11.22
N ALA A 424 -14.77 -17.24 12.51
CA ALA A 424 -15.13 -16.29 13.57
C ALA A 424 -14.12 -15.15 13.78
N ARG A 425 -12.98 -15.17 13.08
CA ARG A 425 -11.85 -14.24 13.26
C ARG A 425 -11.34 -13.64 11.95
N PHE A 426 -12.00 -13.92 10.83
CA PHE A 426 -11.59 -13.48 9.50
C PHE A 426 -12.69 -12.62 8.87
N PHE A 427 -12.56 -11.30 8.95
CA PHE A 427 -13.60 -10.36 8.58
C PHE A 427 -13.28 -9.65 7.27
N LEU A 428 -14.15 -9.82 6.27
CA LEU A 428 -14.11 -9.11 5.00
C LEU A 428 -15.17 -8.01 4.99
N VAL A 429 -14.71 -6.76 5.04
CA VAL A 429 -15.55 -5.56 5.12
C VAL A 429 -15.53 -4.82 3.79
N LYS A 430 -16.68 -4.76 3.13
CA LYS A 430 -16.90 -3.86 1.99
C LYS A 430 -17.55 -2.58 2.50
N LEU A 431 -16.90 -1.45 2.27
CA LEU A 431 -17.49 -0.13 2.53
C LEU A 431 -18.48 0.20 1.43
N LYS A 432 -19.67 0.68 1.80
CA LYS A 432 -20.75 0.99 0.86
C LYS A 432 -20.49 2.33 0.16
N ASN A 433 -21.56 2.95 -0.31
CA ASN A 433 -21.55 4.18 -1.10
C ASN A 433 -22.05 5.40 -0.29
N GLY A 434 -21.99 5.34 1.04
CA GLY A 434 -22.37 6.43 1.92
C GLY A 434 -21.56 7.70 1.63
N ARG A 435 -22.11 8.85 2.02
CA ARG A 435 -21.46 10.15 1.90
C ARG A 435 -20.08 10.20 2.59
N GLU A 436 -19.94 9.51 3.72
CA GLU A 436 -18.70 9.43 4.50
C GLU A 436 -17.84 8.21 4.16
N ASP A 437 -18.35 7.29 3.34
CA ASP A 437 -17.57 6.15 2.86
C ASP A 437 -16.47 6.63 1.89
N PRO A 438 -15.30 5.97 1.88
CA PRO A 438 -14.21 6.36 1.00
C PRO A 438 -14.63 6.20 -0.45
N ARG A 439 -14.39 7.25 -1.25
CA ARG A 439 -14.71 7.26 -2.68
C ARG A 439 -13.54 6.85 -3.54
N ARG A 440 -12.34 6.91 -2.98
CA ARG A 440 -11.07 6.68 -3.65
C ARG A 440 -10.18 5.82 -2.78
N HIS A 441 -9.31 5.06 -3.42
CA HIS A 441 -8.30 4.24 -2.76
C HIS A 441 -7.44 5.06 -1.79
N GLY A 442 -7.05 6.27 -2.20
CA GLY A 442 -6.25 7.17 -1.38
C GLY A 442 -6.91 7.62 -0.06
N GLU A 443 -8.25 7.61 0.01
CA GLU A 443 -9.02 8.06 1.18
C GLU A 443 -8.89 7.10 2.37
N PHE A 444 -8.48 5.84 2.16
CA PHE A 444 -8.14 4.92 3.27
C PHE A 444 -6.98 5.43 4.13
N SER A 445 -6.16 6.34 3.61
CA SER A 445 -5.10 7.02 4.37
C SER A 445 -5.57 8.36 4.97
N GLU A 446 -6.86 8.60 5.13
CA GLU A 446 -7.33 9.80 5.83
C GLU A 446 -7.55 9.49 7.31
N PRO A 447 -7.24 10.43 8.24
CA PRO A 447 -7.43 10.20 9.67
C PRO A 447 -8.86 9.77 10.04
N ARG A 448 -9.88 10.32 9.37
CA ARG A 448 -11.28 9.91 9.53
C ARG A 448 -11.51 8.44 9.21
N MET A 449 -10.81 7.90 8.22
CA MET A 449 -10.92 6.50 7.83
C MET A 449 -10.21 5.60 8.81
N LEU A 450 -9.04 5.99 9.33
CA LEU A 450 -8.37 5.27 10.40
C LEU A 450 -9.26 5.19 11.65
N ASP A 451 -9.81 6.32 12.09
CA ASP A 451 -10.73 6.35 13.24
C ASP A 451 -11.96 5.45 13.01
N ALA A 452 -12.55 5.50 11.81
CA ALA A 452 -13.65 4.62 11.44
C ALA A 452 -13.27 3.13 11.47
N VAL A 453 -12.10 2.77 10.94
CA VAL A 453 -11.58 1.40 10.99
C VAL A 453 -11.39 0.94 12.43
N PHE A 454 -10.84 1.77 13.32
CA PHE A 454 -10.74 1.42 14.74
C PHE A 454 -12.11 1.28 15.40
N ARG A 455 -13.06 2.18 15.12
CA ARG A 455 -14.45 2.02 15.61
C ARG A 455 -15.06 0.69 15.19
N ILE A 456 -14.81 0.24 13.97
CA ILE A 456 -15.34 -1.04 13.47
C ILE A 456 -14.63 -2.22 14.14
N THR A 457 -13.30 -2.24 14.12
CA THR A 457 -12.49 -3.35 14.65
C THR A 457 -12.53 -3.46 16.18
N ASP A 458 -12.90 -2.39 16.88
CA ASP A 458 -13.11 -2.36 18.34
C ASP A 458 -14.56 -2.66 18.74
N GLY A 459 -15.46 -2.91 17.76
CA GLY A 459 -16.87 -3.17 18.02
C GLY A 459 -17.67 -1.96 18.52
N ALA A 460 -17.12 -0.75 18.37
CA ALA A 460 -17.79 0.50 18.74
C ALA A 460 -18.79 1.00 17.67
N SER A 461 -18.71 0.48 16.44
CA SER A 461 -19.61 0.88 15.35
C SER A 461 -20.96 0.16 15.41
N LYS A 462 -22.04 0.96 15.48
CA LYS A 462 -23.43 0.47 15.38
C LYS A 462 -23.92 0.29 13.94
N THR A 463 -23.15 0.71 12.94
CA THR A 463 -23.61 0.80 11.53
C THR A 463 -23.15 -0.36 10.65
N CYS A 464 -22.37 -1.28 11.19
CA CYS A 464 -21.95 -2.49 10.49
C CYS A 464 -22.89 -3.65 10.80
N THR A 465 -23.51 -4.23 9.77
CA THR A 465 -24.17 -5.54 9.91
C THR A 465 -23.12 -6.60 9.63
N VAL A 466 -22.51 -7.11 10.69
CA VAL A 466 -21.51 -8.18 10.58
C VAL A 466 -22.24 -9.49 10.33
N THR A 467 -22.37 -9.85 9.05
CA THR A 467 -22.77 -11.19 8.63
C THR A 467 -21.57 -12.12 8.81
N ARG A 468 -21.76 -13.14 9.66
CA ARG A 468 -20.78 -14.20 9.90
C ARG A 468 -20.76 -15.19 8.76
#